data_AF-A0AAV1BB22-F1
#
_entry.id   AF-A0AAV1BB22-F1
#
_cell.length_a   1.000
_cell.length_b   1.000
_cell.length_c   1.000
_cell.angle_alpha   90.00
_cell.angle_beta   90.00
_cell.angle_gamma   90.00
#
_symmetry.space_group_name_H-M   'P 1'
#
loop_
_entity.id
_entity.type
_entity.pdbx_description
1 polymer ?
#
loop_
_entity_poly.entity_id
_entity_poly.type
_entity_poly.pdbx_seq_one_letter_code
_entity_poly.pdbx_strand_id
1 'polypeptide(L)'
;MDSSQKVALMSNENAKHLSVMEPKKYKNDQSKLSSTPEETGDQSRCLICMESNSCGRVISRTKLMNTLIGKRKPQEAVTVFNSLAEEGHRPTIITYTTLVAALTRLKRFKSIPSLLSKVEENGMRPDSILFNAMINAFSDSGFGVIGKPYEAMKLLEMMYQDGNVKPNERTYNILIQAWCTKHDLEEAWDVLQKMVDSGLQPDVVTYNTLARAYAQNGETFEAERLIFKMQQYDNKVRPNERTCGIIINGYCKEGNMEGALRFLYKMKELGVHPNPVVFNSLIKGYLDITDTDGVDEALTLMEEFGIKPDVVTYSTIMNAWSSSGLMDNCEEIFDDMVKAEIEPDIQAYSILAKGYVRSRQPDKAEALLTSMTKYGLQPNVVIFTTIISGWCAAGKMDRAVRLYEKMQEMGIPLNLKAYETLIWGYGEAKQPWKAEELLVTMEESGVVPEMSTIELVAYAWRAIGFFEDANRILNGLQEKSEYDENFDSEKIPGQNMERIYTKQKLGASQPNNLLQMPGIVASQPERTTNNGNIKSQMIVKTYKTTRNANVSMVFVRANSYGVQPLIVSRHQIHNQIIRPLLDCCRLVSIHC
;
A
#
# COMPACT_ATOMS: atom_id res chain seq x y z
N MET A 1 -54.24 -8.87 -14.83
CA MET A 1 -54.02 -10.28 -15.20
C MET A 1 -52.63 -10.36 -15.77
N ASP A 2 -51.84 -11.25 -15.17
CA ASP A 2 -50.52 -11.74 -15.58
C ASP A 2 -49.27 -10.86 -15.34
N SER A 3 -48.67 -11.08 -14.16
CA SER A 3 -47.21 -11.02 -13.92
C SER A 3 -46.81 -11.91 -12.72
N SER A 4 -47.79 -12.40 -11.95
CA SER A 4 -47.62 -13.31 -10.82
C SER A 4 -47.54 -14.80 -11.19
N GLN A 5 -47.69 -15.19 -12.47
CA GLN A 5 -47.67 -16.59 -12.91
C GLN A 5 -46.40 -17.05 -13.64
N LYS A 6 -45.42 -16.16 -13.87
CA LYS A 6 -44.12 -16.53 -14.47
C LYS A 6 -43.02 -16.92 -13.48
N VAL A 7 -43.22 -16.69 -12.18
CA VAL A 7 -42.24 -17.05 -11.13
C VAL A 7 -42.45 -18.49 -10.62
N ALA A 8 -43.60 -19.11 -10.90
CA ALA A 8 -43.93 -20.47 -10.43
C ALA A 8 -43.48 -21.61 -11.38
N LEU A 9 -42.83 -21.30 -12.51
CA LEU A 9 -42.48 -22.28 -13.55
C LEU A 9 -40.98 -22.49 -13.79
N MET A 10 -40.10 -21.82 -13.02
CA MET A 10 -38.65 -22.15 -13.01
C MET A 10 -38.20 -22.86 -11.73
N SER A 11 -39.12 -23.16 -10.82
CA SER A 11 -38.83 -23.84 -9.56
C SER A 11 -39.03 -25.36 -9.61
N ASN A 12 -39.23 -25.97 -10.79
CA ASN A 12 -39.71 -27.36 -10.86
C ASN A 12 -39.03 -28.29 -11.89
N GLU A 13 -37.83 -27.94 -12.41
CA GLU A 13 -37.08 -28.83 -13.31
C GLU A 13 -35.72 -29.33 -12.80
N ASN A 14 -35.23 -28.92 -11.63
CA ASN A 14 -33.98 -29.49 -11.07
C ASN A 14 -34.19 -30.46 -9.89
N ALA A 15 -35.43 -30.81 -9.58
CA ALA A 15 -35.77 -31.81 -8.57
C ALA A 15 -35.82 -33.24 -9.18
N LYS A 16 -34.72 -33.72 -9.77
CA LYS A 16 -34.57 -35.12 -10.19
C LYS A 16 -33.12 -35.53 -10.51
N HIS A 17 -32.19 -35.28 -9.58
CA HIS A 17 -30.93 -36.04 -9.46
C HIS A 17 -30.30 -35.80 -8.08
N LEU A 18 -30.95 -36.28 -7.01
CA LEU A 18 -30.28 -36.52 -5.74
C LEU A 18 -30.42 -38.01 -5.38
N SER A 19 -29.47 -38.80 -5.87
CA SER A 19 -29.16 -40.09 -5.29
C SER A 19 -28.62 -39.87 -3.88
N VAL A 20 -29.25 -40.52 -2.92
CA VAL A 20 -28.80 -40.70 -1.54
C VAL A 20 -27.31 -41.09 -1.55
N MET A 21 -26.42 -40.17 -1.18
CA MET A 21 -25.06 -40.51 -0.78
C MET A 21 -25.03 -40.66 0.74
N GLU A 22 -24.94 -41.90 1.17
CA GLU A 22 -24.65 -42.30 2.54
C GLU A 22 -23.38 -41.60 3.07
N PRO A 23 -23.28 -41.34 4.38
CA PRO A 23 -22.09 -40.71 4.97
C PRO A 23 -20.88 -41.64 4.82
N LYS A 24 -19.96 -41.27 3.93
CA LYS A 24 -18.63 -41.87 3.87
C LYS A 24 -17.90 -41.53 5.16
N LYS A 25 -17.89 -42.47 6.10
CA LYS A 25 -16.90 -42.56 7.18
C LYS A 25 -15.52 -42.34 6.58
N TYR A 26 -14.81 -41.33 7.06
CA TYR A 26 -13.39 -41.15 6.78
C TYR A 26 -12.67 -42.43 7.22
N LYS A 27 -12.21 -43.21 6.23
CA LYS A 27 -11.26 -44.29 6.46
C LYS A 27 -9.92 -43.64 6.78
N ASN A 28 -9.42 -43.98 7.96
CA ASN A 28 -8.05 -43.76 8.38
C ASN A 28 -7.12 -44.51 7.43
N ASP A 29 -6.37 -43.79 6.59
CA ASP A 29 -5.19 -44.36 5.96
C ASP A 29 -4.07 -44.37 6.99
N GLN A 30 -3.95 -45.51 7.67
CA GLN A 30 -2.78 -45.89 8.46
C GLN A 30 -1.61 -46.18 7.50
N SER A 31 -0.75 -45.21 7.27
CA SER A 31 0.64 -45.50 6.90
C SER A 31 1.49 -45.55 8.18
N LYS A 32 1.86 -46.77 8.54
CA LYS A 32 2.76 -47.16 9.63
C LYS A 32 3.96 -46.22 9.76
N LEU A 33 4.15 -45.64 10.95
CA LEU A 33 5.47 -45.60 11.57
C LEU A 33 5.39 -46.46 12.82
N SER A 34 6.33 -47.39 12.88
CA SER A 34 6.44 -48.52 13.79
C SER A 34 6.33 -48.17 15.28
N SER A 35 5.50 -48.94 15.97
CA SER A 35 5.59 -49.18 17.41
C SER A 35 6.82 -50.02 17.74
N THR A 36 7.71 -49.49 18.57
CA THR A 36 8.52 -50.29 19.51
C THR A 36 8.02 -49.98 20.92
N PRO A 37 7.74 -50.98 21.76
CA PRO A 37 7.27 -50.77 23.12
C PRO A 37 8.48 -50.57 24.04
N GLU A 38 8.68 -49.35 24.51
CA GLU A 38 9.45 -49.11 25.74
C GLU A 38 8.60 -48.29 26.71
N GLU A 39 8.38 -48.93 27.85
CA GLU A 39 7.54 -48.50 28.95
C GLU A 39 8.17 -47.33 29.73
N THR A 40 7.29 -46.48 30.27
CA THR A 40 7.46 -45.66 31.48
C THR A 40 8.41 -44.45 31.41
N GLY A 41 7.84 -43.33 30.98
CA GLY A 41 8.28 -42.00 31.38
C GLY A 41 7.03 -41.12 31.53
N ASP A 42 6.42 -41.15 32.71
CA ASP A 42 5.24 -40.34 33.08
C ASP A 42 5.56 -38.86 32.81
N GLN A 43 5.07 -38.31 31.69
CA GLN A 43 5.18 -36.89 31.38
C GLN A 43 4.39 -36.15 32.46
N SER A 44 5.10 -35.67 33.48
CA SER A 44 4.54 -34.97 34.63
C SER A 44 3.70 -33.77 34.22
N ARG A 45 2.41 -34.02 33.99
CA ARG A 45 1.41 -32.97 33.72
C ARG A 45 1.40 -32.04 34.92
N CYS A 46 1.44 -30.74 34.67
CA CYS A 46 1.46 -29.76 35.75
C CYS A 46 0.20 -29.89 36.63
N LEU A 47 0.38 -30.28 37.90
CA LEU A 47 -0.72 -30.46 38.86
C LEU A 47 -1.64 -29.23 38.96
N ILE A 48 -1.05 -28.02 38.94
CA ILE A 48 -1.82 -26.76 38.95
C ILE A 48 -2.66 -26.59 37.69
N CYS A 49 -2.19 -27.04 36.52
CA CYS A 49 -2.97 -27.02 35.27
C CYS A 49 -4.06 -28.11 35.23
N MET A 50 -3.98 -29.13 36.08
CA MET A 50 -5.00 -30.16 36.24
C MET A 50 -6.10 -29.73 37.24
N GLU A 51 -5.74 -28.97 38.27
CA GLU A 51 -6.66 -28.49 39.31
C GLU A 51 -7.26 -27.09 39.01
N SER A 52 -6.58 -26.26 38.21
CA SER A 52 -7.00 -24.89 37.88
C SER A 52 -6.89 -24.59 36.38
N ASN A 53 -7.61 -23.56 35.91
CA ASN A 53 -7.68 -23.21 34.49
C ASN A 53 -6.36 -22.67 33.90
N SER A 54 -5.39 -22.22 34.72
CA SER A 54 -4.10 -21.72 34.23
C SER A 54 -3.04 -21.65 35.32
N CYS A 55 -1.80 -22.08 35.05
CA CYS A 55 -0.67 -21.88 35.96
C CYS A 55 0.11 -20.59 35.64
N GLY A 56 0.86 -20.06 36.61
CA GLY A 56 1.65 -18.83 36.43
C GLY A 56 2.69 -18.88 35.30
N ARG A 57 3.21 -20.08 34.98
CA ARG A 57 4.12 -20.30 33.85
C ARG A 57 3.45 -20.11 32.48
N VAL A 58 2.21 -20.55 32.34
CA VAL A 58 1.43 -20.35 31.10
C VAL A 58 1.14 -18.87 30.90
N ILE A 59 0.81 -18.14 31.96
CA ILE A 59 0.56 -16.69 31.90
C ILE A 59 1.84 -15.93 31.51
N SER A 60 2.97 -16.22 32.16
CA SER A 60 4.24 -15.54 31.87
C SER A 60 4.73 -15.81 30.45
N ARG A 61 4.66 -17.06 29.99
CA ARG A 61 5.06 -17.42 28.62
C ARG A 61 4.09 -16.88 27.57
N THR A 62 2.79 -16.78 27.86
CA THR A 62 1.83 -16.11 26.95
C THR A 62 2.16 -14.62 26.79
N LYS A 63 2.60 -13.94 27.86
CA LYS A 63 3.10 -12.55 27.78
C LYS A 63 4.41 -12.46 26.98
N LEU A 64 5.31 -13.42 27.18
CA LEU A 64 6.56 -13.50 26.40
C LEU A 64 6.26 -13.68 24.90
N MET A 65 5.36 -14.60 24.54
CA MET A 65 4.93 -14.80 23.16
C MET A 65 4.40 -13.50 22.54
N ASN A 66 3.53 -12.77 23.24
CA ASN A 66 3.01 -11.49 22.75
C ASN A 66 4.13 -10.44 22.55
N THR A 67 5.12 -10.42 23.45
CA THR A 67 6.28 -9.53 23.33
C THR A 67 7.17 -9.90 22.13
N LEU A 68 7.41 -11.19 21.90
CA LEU A 68 8.18 -11.71 20.77
C LEU A 68 7.50 -11.43 19.43
N ILE A 69 6.17 -11.59 19.39
CA ILE A 69 5.33 -11.20 18.26
C ILE A 69 5.52 -9.69 18.00
N GLY A 70 5.40 -8.83 19.01
CA GLY A 70 5.65 -7.38 18.87
C GLY A 70 7.03 -7.04 18.30
N LYS A 71 8.08 -7.77 18.69
CA LYS A 71 9.46 -7.63 18.20
C LYS A 71 9.72 -8.27 16.82
N ARG A 72 8.68 -8.67 16.09
CA ARG A 72 8.76 -9.33 14.76
C ARG A 72 9.53 -10.67 14.77
N LYS A 73 9.53 -11.40 15.90
CA LYS A 73 10.13 -12.73 16.06
C LYS A 73 9.04 -13.81 16.27
N PRO A 74 8.17 -14.08 15.29
CA PRO A 74 7.05 -15.01 15.47
C PRO A 74 7.49 -16.48 15.57
N GLN A 75 8.65 -16.86 15.03
CA GLN A 75 9.18 -18.23 15.13
C GLN A 75 9.53 -18.58 16.58
N GLU A 76 10.17 -17.66 17.31
CA GLU A 76 10.48 -17.82 18.73
C GLU A 76 9.20 -17.92 19.58
N ALA A 77 8.12 -17.24 19.19
CA ALA A 77 6.84 -17.39 19.88
C ALA A 77 6.24 -18.80 19.71
N VAL A 78 6.42 -19.44 18.54
CA VAL A 78 5.99 -20.83 18.30
C VAL A 78 6.84 -21.82 19.10
N THR A 79 8.16 -21.61 19.20
CA THR A 79 9.02 -22.48 20.02
C THR A 79 8.66 -22.38 21.51
N VAL A 80 8.37 -21.19 22.01
CA VAL A 80 7.87 -21.00 23.39
C VAL A 80 6.54 -21.75 23.60
N PHE A 81 5.64 -21.76 22.62
CA PHE A 81 4.42 -22.56 22.70
C PHE A 81 4.68 -24.07 22.74
N ASN A 82 5.57 -24.57 21.87
CA ASN A 82 5.91 -25.99 21.85
C ASN A 82 6.56 -26.43 23.17
N SER A 83 7.46 -25.60 23.73
CA SER A 83 8.07 -25.87 25.05
C SER A 83 7.04 -25.94 26.19
N LEU A 84 5.97 -25.12 26.13
CA LEU A 84 4.87 -25.21 27.10
C LEU A 84 4.15 -26.56 27.02
N ALA A 85 3.90 -27.04 25.81
CA ALA A 85 3.22 -28.32 25.59
C ALA A 85 4.11 -29.51 25.97
N GLU A 86 5.39 -29.47 25.61
CA GLU A 86 6.39 -30.52 25.94
C GLU A 86 6.63 -30.64 27.44
N GLU A 87 6.64 -29.53 28.17
CA GLU A 87 6.76 -29.50 29.64
C GLU A 87 5.46 -29.90 30.38
N GLY A 88 4.43 -30.37 29.66
CA GLY A 88 3.19 -30.86 30.27
C GLY A 88 2.29 -29.76 30.86
N HIS A 89 2.47 -28.50 30.46
CA HIS A 89 1.57 -27.40 30.84
C HIS A 89 0.38 -27.31 29.88
N ARG A 90 -0.82 -27.04 30.41
CA ARG A 90 -2.05 -26.86 29.62
C ARG A 90 -2.15 -25.41 29.13
N PRO A 91 -1.98 -25.11 27.82
CA PRO A 91 -2.10 -23.75 27.31
C PRO A 91 -3.54 -23.24 27.43
N THR A 92 -3.73 -21.92 27.57
CA THR A 92 -5.07 -21.31 27.63
C THR A 92 -5.59 -20.91 26.25
N ILE A 93 -6.88 -20.61 26.11
CA ILE A 93 -7.47 -20.06 24.87
C ILE A 93 -6.74 -18.79 24.40
N ILE A 94 -6.29 -17.93 25.32
CA ILE A 94 -5.50 -16.73 25.01
C ILE A 94 -4.13 -17.14 24.42
N THR A 95 -3.51 -18.18 24.96
CA THR A 95 -2.26 -18.75 24.44
C THR A 95 -2.44 -19.27 23.02
N TYR A 96 -3.55 -19.97 22.74
CA TYR A 96 -3.90 -20.41 21.38
C TYR A 96 -4.20 -19.24 20.43
N THR A 97 -4.91 -18.20 20.89
CA THR A 97 -5.15 -16.98 20.11
C THR A 97 -3.84 -16.28 19.76
N THR A 98 -2.90 -16.23 20.71
CA THR A 98 -1.55 -15.69 20.50
C THR A 98 -0.75 -16.54 19.50
N LEU A 99 -0.91 -17.86 19.54
CA LEU A 99 -0.31 -18.78 18.56
C LEU A 99 -0.87 -18.56 17.14
N VAL A 100 -2.18 -18.36 17.00
CA VAL A 100 -2.81 -18.02 15.71
C VAL A 100 -2.17 -16.75 15.14
N ALA A 101 -1.97 -15.71 15.96
CA ALA A 101 -1.29 -14.49 15.54
C ALA A 101 0.16 -14.74 15.08
N ALA A 102 0.92 -15.59 15.78
CA ALA A 102 2.27 -15.97 15.37
C ALA A 102 2.29 -16.73 14.04
N LEU A 103 1.42 -17.73 13.88
CA LEU A 103 1.32 -18.55 12.66
C LEU A 103 0.89 -17.72 11.44
N THR A 104 0.01 -16.74 11.65
CA THR A 104 -0.43 -15.79 10.61
C THR A 104 0.77 -15.02 10.05
N ARG A 105 1.68 -14.56 10.91
CA ARG A 105 2.90 -13.84 10.50
C ARG A 105 3.91 -14.74 9.80
N LEU A 106 3.95 -16.03 10.17
CA LEU A 106 4.76 -17.04 9.51
C LEU A 106 4.13 -17.59 8.21
N LYS A 107 2.95 -17.09 7.80
CA LYS A 107 2.19 -17.58 6.63
C LYS A 107 1.84 -19.08 6.69
N ARG A 108 1.77 -19.67 7.89
CA ARG A 108 1.47 -21.10 8.12
C ARG A 108 -0.02 -21.34 8.30
N PHE A 109 -0.81 -21.08 7.24
CA PHE A 109 -2.27 -21.12 7.31
C PHE A 109 -2.86 -22.54 7.44
N LYS A 110 -2.20 -23.56 6.87
CA LYS A 110 -2.69 -24.96 6.89
C LYS A 110 -2.85 -25.52 8.32
N SER A 111 -2.04 -25.05 9.26
CA SER A 111 -2.08 -25.50 10.66
C SER A 111 -3.09 -24.75 11.53
N ILE A 112 -3.73 -23.70 11.05
CA ILE A 112 -4.64 -22.89 11.87
C ILE A 112 -5.94 -23.65 12.20
N PRO A 113 -6.63 -24.31 11.25
CA PRO A 113 -7.88 -25.01 11.55
C PRO A 113 -7.67 -26.22 12.48
N SER A 114 -6.51 -26.89 12.40
CA SER A 114 -6.18 -28.01 13.27
C SER A 114 -5.92 -27.60 14.73
N LEU A 115 -5.79 -26.31 15.03
CA LEU A 115 -5.73 -25.82 16.41
C LEU A 115 -7.06 -25.99 17.14
N LEU A 116 -8.20 -25.99 16.44
CA LEU A 116 -9.50 -26.22 17.07
C LEU A 116 -9.57 -27.60 17.73
N SER A 117 -9.17 -28.65 16.99
CA SER A 117 -9.08 -30.02 17.54
C SER A 117 -8.14 -30.09 18.75
N LYS A 118 -7.01 -29.37 18.73
CA LYS A 118 -6.08 -29.32 19.87
C LYS A 118 -6.64 -28.59 21.10
N VAL A 119 -7.51 -27.59 20.89
CA VAL A 119 -8.19 -26.87 21.98
C VAL A 119 -9.21 -27.80 22.65
N GLU A 120 -9.97 -28.56 21.83
CA GLU A 120 -10.95 -29.53 22.29
C GLU A 120 -10.31 -30.75 22.99
N GLU A 121 -9.21 -31.29 22.45
CA GLU A 121 -8.41 -32.36 23.07
C GLU A 121 -7.88 -31.94 24.45
N ASN A 122 -7.52 -30.66 24.60
CA ASN A 122 -7.14 -30.08 25.88
C ASN A 122 -8.35 -29.74 26.76
N GLY A 123 -9.55 -30.21 26.44
CA GLY A 123 -10.77 -30.05 27.24
C GLY A 123 -11.23 -28.60 27.40
N MET A 124 -10.80 -27.71 26.50
CA MET A 124 -11.25 -26.32 26.46
C MET A 124 -12.28 -26.14 25.34
N ARG A 125 -13.14 -25.14 25.49
CA ARG A 125 -14.11 -24.77 24.46
C ARG A 125 -13.58 -23.57 23.68
N PRO A 126 -13.56 -23.61 22.33
CA PRO A 126 -13.28 -22.43 21.53
C PRO A 126 -14.25 -21.30 21.87
N ASP A 127 -13.75 -20.06 21.96
CA ASP A 127 -14.57 -18.87 22.16
C ASP A 127 -14.68 -18.05 20.86
N SER A 128 -15.54 -17.03 20.88
CA SER A 128 -15.72 -16.13 19.72
C SER A 128 -14.45 -15.34 19.38
N ILE A 129 -13.56 -15.12 20.36
CA ILE A 129 -12.29 -14.41 20.16
C ILE A 129 -11.33 -15.28 19.33
N LEU A 130 -11.20 -16.56 19.66
CA LEU A 130 -10.37 -17.51 18.94
C LEU A 130 -10.88 -17.70 17.51
N PHE A 131 -12.19 -17.92 17.32
CA PHE A 131 -12.78 -18.00 15.98
C PHE A 131 -12.55 -16.71 15.18
N ASN A 132 -12.80 -15.53 15.76
CA ASN A 132 -12.53 -14.26 15.09
C ASN A 132 -11.05 -14.07 14.75
N ALA A 133 -10.13 -14.53 15.60
CA ALA A 133 -8.69 -14.46 15.32
C ALA A 133 -8.29 -15.40 14.18
N MET A 134 -8.87 -16.61 14.11
CA MET A 134 -8.64 -17.54 13.00
C MET A 134 -9.26 -17.01 11.69
N ILE A 135 -10.50 -16.54 11.71
CA ILE A 135 -11.17 -15.92 10.56
C ILE A 135 -10.35 -14.71 10.08
N ASN A 136 -9.86 -13.86 11.00
CA ASN A 136 -9.00 -12.72 10.67
C ASN A 136 -7.67 -13.15 10.04
N ALA A 137 -7.10 -14.27 10.49
CA ALA A 137 -5.88 -14.82 9.90
C ALA A 137 -6.08 -15.26 8.44
N PHE A 138 -7.29 -15.67 8.06
CA PHE A 138 -7.63 -16.04 6.69
C PHE A 138 -8.14 -14.85 5.85
N SER A 139 -8.66 -13.78 6.47
CA SER A 139 -9.21 -12.61 5.79
C SER A 139 -8.16 -11.57 5.39
N ASP A 140 -7.16 -11.36 6.24
CA ASP A 140 -6.18 -10.28 6.11
C ASP A 140 -4.77 -10.84 6.31
N SER A 141 -4.25 -11.52 5.30
CA SER A 141 -2.81 -11.65 5.20
C SER A 141 -2.24 -10.33 4.72
N GLY A 142 -2.04 -9.39 5.65
CA GLY A 142 -1.30 -8.12 5.50
C GLY A 142 0.17 -8.26 5.06
N PHE A 143 0.48 -9.31 4.32
CA PHE A 143 1.77 -9.74 3.79
C PHE A 143 1.70 -10.08 2.29
N GLY A 144 0.80 -9.41 1.55
CA GLY A 144 0.72 -9.48 0.09
C GLY A 144 0.11 -10.75 -0.50
N VAL A 145 -0.71 -11.47 0.28
CA VAL A 145 -1.44 -12.66 -0.21
C VAL A 145 -2.93 -12.33 -0.24
N ILE A 146 -3.60 -12.69 -1.34
CA ILE A 146 -5.07 -12.62 -1.44
C ILE A 146 -5.65 -13.53 -0.36
N GLY A 147 -6.53 -12.99 0.49
CA GLY A 147 -7.17 -13.74 1.57
C GLY A 147 -7.83 -15.03 1.07
N LYS A 148 -8.01 -16.00 1.97
CA LYS A 148 -8.74 -17.25 1.69
C LYS A 148 -10.13 -17.20 2.31
N PRO A 149 -11.07 -16.41 1.74
CA PRO A 149 -12.38 -16.19 2.36
C PRO A 149 -13.21 -17.47 2.44
N TYR A 150 -13.02 -18.44 1.53
CA TYR A 150 -13.69 -19.75 1.61
C TYR A 150 -13.33 -20.52 2.90
N GLU A 151 -12.06 -20.50 3.32
CA GLU A 151 -11.64 -21.14 4.58
C GLU A 151 -12.18 -20.38 5.79
N ALA A 152 -12.28 -19.06 5.69
CA ALA A 152 -12.90 -18.22 6.71
C ALA A 152 -14.41 -18.50 6.84
N MET A 153 -15.12 -18.73 5.72
CA MET A 153 -16.53 -19.15 5.71
C MET A 153 -16.73 -20.53 6.31
N LYS A 154 -15.83 -21.47 6.05
CA LYS A 154 -15.87 -22.80 6.70
C LYS A 154 -15.74 -22.69 8.22
N LEU A 155 -14.92 -21.77 8.73
CA LEU A 155 -14.83 -21.49 10.17
C LEU A 155 -16.12 -20.88 10.73
N LEU A 156 -16.82 -20.05 9.96
CA LEU A 156 -18.15 -19.55 10.34
C LEU A 156 -19.16 -20.70 10.44
N GLU A 157 -19.18 -21.63 9.47
CA GLU A 157 -20.05 -22.80 9.51
C GLU A 157 -19.76 -23.70 10.73
N MET A 158 -18.48 -23.91 11.06
CA MET A 158 -18.09 -24.62 12.27
C MET A 158 -18.58 -23.93 13.54
N MET A 159 -18.54 -22.60 13.57
CA MET A 159 -19.06 -21.79 14.69
C MET A 159 -20.57 -22.01 14.90
N TYR A 160 -21.35 -22.12 13.82
CA TYR A 160 -22.77 -22.48 13.90
C TYR A 160 -23.01 -23.92 14.36
N GLN A 161 -22.19 -24.87 13.89
CA GLN A 161 -22.33 -26.30 14.21
C GLN A 161 -22.06 -26.61 15.69
N ASP A 162 -21.14 -25.88 16.33
CA ASP A 162 -20.84 -26.03 17.76
C ASP A 162 -22.02 -25.60 18.66
N GLY A 163 -22.95 -24.79 18.14
CA GLY A 163 -24.20 -24.38 18.79
C GLY A 163 -24.05 -23.48 20.03
N ASN A 164 -22.86 -23.43 20.64
CA ASN A 164 -22.55 -22.68 21.85
C ASN A 164 -21.92 -21.30 21.58
N VAL A 165 -21.37 -21.08 20.38
CA VAL A 165 -20.72 -19.82 20.02
C VAL A 165 -21.49 -19.18 18.87
N LYS A 166 -21.97 -17.95 19.07
CA LYS A 166 -22.71 -17.21 18.03
C LYS A 166 -21.78 -16.21 17.34
N PRO A 167 -21.81 -16.14 16.00
CA PRO A 167 -21.14 -15.07 15.26
C PRO A 167 -21.58 -13.70 15.77
N ASN A 168 -20.65 -12.75 15.81
CA ASN A 168 -20.93 -11.36 16.18
C ASN A 168 -20.63 -10.41 15.03
N GLU A 169 -20.93 -9.12 15.20
CA GLU A 169 -20.70 -8.09 14.18
C GLU A 169 -19.26 -8.10 13.66
N ARG A 170 -18.28 -8.33 14.55
CA ARG A 170 -16.87 -8.43 14.18
C ARG A 170 -16.60 -9.64 13.26
N THR A 171 -17.22 -10.79 13.51
CA THR A 171 -17.10 -11.99 12.65
C THR A 171 -17.51 -11.68 11.22
N TYR A 172 -18.69 -11.07 11.02
CA TYR A 172 -19.19 -10.72 9.69
C TYR A 172 -18.39 -9.60 9.03
N ASN A 173 -18.01 -8.55 9.77
CA ASN A 173 -17.20 -7.46 9.23
C ASN A 173 -15.85 -7.95 8.69
N ILE A 174 -15.21 -8.90 9.39
CA ILE A 174 -13.97 -9.54 8.92
C ILE A 174 -14.21 -10.35 7.63
N LEU A 175 -15.30 -11.10 7.55
CA LEU A 175 -15.65 -11.89 6.36
C LEU A 175 -16.00 -11.01 5.16
N ILE A 176 -16.81 -9.97 5.36
CA ILE A 176 -17.14 -8.97 4.32
C ILE A 176 -15.85 -8.32 3.81
N GLN A 177 -14.95 -7.91 4.71
CA GLN A 177 -13.64 -7.37 4.33
C GLN A 177 -12.81 -8.37 3.52
N ALA A 178 -12.84 -9.66 3.87
CA ALA A 178 -12.13 -10.71 3.14
C ALA A 178 -12.62 -10.82 1.69
N TRP A 179 -13.94 -10.89 1.49
CA TRP A 179 -14.57 -10.98 0.17
C TRP A 179 -14.36 -9.72 -0.66
N CYS A 180 -14.48 -8.54 -0.03
CA CYS A 180 -14.13 -7.26 -0.65
C CYS A 180 -12.68 -7.23 -1.14
N THR A 181 -11.73 -7.77 -0.37
CA THR A 181 -10.31 -7.82 -0.75
C THR A 181 -10.05 -8.78 -1.91
N LYS A 182 -10.90 -9.80 -2.09
CA LYS A 182 -10.88 -10.71 -3.24
C LYS A 182 -11.58 -10.11 -4.48
N HIS A 183 -12.13 -8.89 -4.38
CA HIS A 183 -12.96 -8.25 -5.42
C HIS A 183 -14.26 -8.99 -5.76
N ASP A 184 -14.77 -9.80 -4.82
CA ASP A 184 -15.96 -10.63 -5.00
C ASP A 184 -17.12 -10.03 -4.18
N LEU A 185 -17.78 -9.03 -4.78
CA LEU A 185 -18.81 -8.24 -4.10
C LEU A 185 -20.13 -9.00 -3.92
N GLU A 186 -20.44 -9.97 -4.78
CA GLU A 186 -21.66 -10.78 -4.68
C GLU A 186 -21.65 -11.58 -3.37
N GLU A 187 -20.55 -12.28 -3.09
CA GLU A 187 -20.38 -13.01 -1.84
C GLU A 187 -20.31 -12.08 -0.62
N ALA A 188 -19.74 -10.88 -0.76
CA ALA A 188 -19.75 -9.88 0.31
C ALA A 188 -21.18 -9.44 0.68
N TRP A 189 -22.09 -9.31 -0.30
CA TRP A 189 -23.51 -9.03 -0.06
C TRP A 189 -24.26 -10.23 0.52
N ASP A 190 -23.95 -11.45 0.09
CA ASP A 190 -24.52 -12.67 0.69
C ASP A 190 -24.15 -12.79 2.18
N VAL A 191 -22.90 -12.49 2.54
CA VAL A 191 -22.46 -12.44 3.94
C VAL A 191 -23.16 -11.32 4.72
N LEU A 192 -23.38 -10.15 4.11
CA LEU A 192 -24.18 -9.09 4.74
C LEU A 192 -25.63 -9.54 4.97
N GLN A 193 -26.24 -10.24 4.02
CA GLN A 193 -27.59 -10.76 4.18
C GLN A 193 -27.64 -11.80 5.31
N LYS A 194 -26.66 -12.71 5.38
CA LYS A 194 -26.51 -13.67 6.49
C LYS A 194 -26.36 -12.99 7.86
N MET A 195 -25.68 -11.84 7.91
CA MET A 195 -25.57 -11.03 9.13
C MET A 195 -26.95 -10.51 9.57
N VAL A 196 -27.73 -9.96 8.64
CA VAL A 196 -29.08 -9.46 8.89
C VAL A 196 -30.04 -10.58 9.27
N ASP A 197 -30.00 -11.72 8.57
CA ASP A 197 -30.83 -12.89 8.84
C ASP A 197 -30.52 -13.51 10.22
N SER A 198 -29.29 -13.33 10.71
CA SER A 198 -28.87 -13.72 12.06
C SER A 198 -29.32 -12.73 13.15
N GLY A 199 -30.07 -11.69 12.78
CA GLY A 199 -30.59 -10.66 13.68
C GLY A 199 -29.57 -9.59 14.10
N LEU A 200 -28.40 -9.53 13.45
CA LEU A 200 -27.40 -8.49 13.68
C LEU A 200 -27.61 -7.32 12.72
N GLN A 201 -27.31 -6.11 13.17
CA GLN A 201 -27.49 -4.91 12.36
C GLN A 201 -26.15 -4.43 11.79
N PRO A 202 -26.06 -4.21 10.47
CA PRO A 202 -24.87 -3.60 9.87
C PRO A 202 -24.59 -2.22 10.46
N ASP A 203 -23.32 -1.94 10.73
CA ASP A 203 -22.88 -0.66 11.28
C ASP A 203 -22.19 0.21 10.21
N VAL A 204 -21.73 1.39 10.60
CA VAL A 204 -20.99 2.30 9.70
C VAL A 204 -19.71 1.63 9.17
N VAL A 205 -19.09 0.73 9.92
CA VAL A 205 -17.86 0.03 9.51
C VAL A 205 -18.18 -0.98 8.40
N THR A 206 -19.28 -1.72 8.51
CA THR A 206 -19.75 -2.65 7.48
C THR A 206 -19.92 -1.94 6.14
N TYR A 207 -20.67 -0.84 6.12
CA TYR A 207 -20.93 -0.09 4.89
C TYR A 207 -19.70 0.64 4.36
N ASN A 208 -18.82 1.17 5.23
CA ASN A 208 -17.55 1.76 4.80
C ASN A 208 -16.61 0.73 4.16
N THR A 209 -16.70 -0.54 4.59
CA THR A 209 -15.93 -1.63 4.00
C THR A 209 -16.42 -1.94 2.58
N LEU A 210 -17.74 -2.06 2.40
CA LEU A 210 -18.36 -2.24 1.08
C LEU A 210 -18.11 -1.04 0.15
N ALA A 211 -18.32 0.19 0.62
CA ALA A 211 -18.10 1.40 -0.16
C ALA A 211 -16.63 1.52 -0.63
N ARG A 212 -15.67 1.12 0.21
CA ARG A 212 -14.26 1.07 -0.16
C ARG A 212 -14.00 0.06 -1.27
N ALA A 213 -14.63 -1.11 -1.19
CA ALA A 213 -14.47 -2.17 -2.18
C ALA A 213 -15.05 -1.74 -3.55
N TYR A 214 -16.25 -1.15 -3.56
CA TYR A 214 -16.82 -0.54 -4.76
C TYR A 214 -15.91 0.54 -5.38
N ALA A 215 -15.39 1.46 -4.55
CA ALA A 215 -14.47 2.49 -5.01
C ALA A 215 -13.13 1.92 -5.54
N GLN A 216 -12.68 0.77 -5.03
CA GLN A 216 -11.49 0.07 -5.54
C GLN A 216 -11.75 -0.64 -6.87
N ASN A 217 -12.99 -1.06 -7.12
CA ASN A 217 -13.41 -1.70 -8.37
C ASN A 217 -13.71 -0.70 -9.49
N GLY A 218 -13.65 0.60 -9.24
CA GLY A 218 -14.07 1.63 -10.21
C GLY A 218 -15.59 1.79 -10.32
N GLU A 219 -16.33 1.31 -9.32
CA GLU A 219 -17.79 1.35 -9.24
C GLU A 219 -18.25 2.37 -8.17
N THR A 220 -17.62 3.55 -8.11
CA THR A 220 -17.91 4.54 -7.06
C THR A 220 -19.37 5.02 -7.06
N PHE A 221 -20.07 4.99 -8.20
CA PHE A 221 -21.50 5.30 -8.25
C PHE A 221 -22.34 4.33 -7.39
N GLU A 222 -22.02 3.04 -7.38
CA GLU A 222 -22.69 2.07 -6.50
C GLU A 222 -22.28 2.28 -5.03
N ALA A 223 -21.04 2.74 -4.77
CA ALA A 223 -20.61 3.18 -3.44
C ALA A 223 -21.42 4.40 -2.94
N GLU A 224 -21.78 5.33 -3.82
CA GLU A 224 -22.67 6.44 -3.50
C GLU A 224 -24.11 5.95 -3.24
N ARG A 225 -24.62 5.02 -4.06
CA ARG A 225 -25.96 4.45 -3.90
C ARG A 225 -26.11 3.68 -2.59
N LEU A 226 -25.02 3.14 -2.07
CA LEU A 226 -24.94 2.50 -0.75
C LEU A 226 -25.38 3.42 0.39
N ILE A 227 -25.23 4.75 0.28
CA ILE A 227 -25.72 5.69 1.30
C ILE A 227 -27.24 5.60 1.47
N PHE A 228 -27.99 5.45 0.38
CA PHE A 228 -29.43 5.26 0.47
C PHE A 228 -29.77 3.95 1.17
N LYS A 229 -29.01 2.88 0.92
CA LYS A 229 -29.18 1.60 1.63
C LYS A 229 -28.88 1.76 3.12
N MET A 230 -27.81 2.46 3.51
CA MET A 230 -27.46 2.76 4.90
C MET A 230 -28.61 3.43 5.66
N GLN A 231 -29.33 4.33 4.98
CA GLN A 231 -30.42 5.11 5.55
C GLN A 231 -31.78 4.36 5.57
N GLN A 232 -31.94 3.32 4.76
CA GLN A 232 -33.21 2.58 4.62
C GLN A 232 -33.42 1.48 5.66
N TYR A 233 -32.36 0.84 6.17
CA TYR A 233 -32.51 -0.16 7.22
C TYR A 233 -33.06 0.47 8.51
N ASP A 234 -33.75 -0.33 9.33
CA ASP A 234 -34.44 0.10 10.56
C ASP A 234 -33.56 0.91 11.54
N ASN A 235 -32.23 0.74 11.47
CA ASN A 235 -31.25 1.44 12.30
C ASN A 235 -30.86 2.86 11.82
N LYS A 236 -31.33 3.30 10.64
CA LYS A 236 -31.03 4.62 10.03
C LYS A 236 -29.56 5.06 10.23
N VAL A 237 -28.64 4.23 9.77
CA VAL A 237 -27.20 4.48 9.95
C VAL A 237 -26.82 5.72 9.15
N ARG A 238 -26.32 6.75 9.84
CA ARG A 238 -25.90 8.00 9.20
C ARG A 238 -24.50 7.85 8.59
N PRO A 239 -24.28 8.29 7.34
CA PRO A 239 -22.94 8.36 6.78
C PRO A 239 -22.10 9.34 7.60
N ASN A 240 -20.80 9.05 7.74
CA ASN A 240 -19.85 9.92 8.42
C ASN A 240 -18.83 10.51 7.43
N GLU A 241 -17.92 11.33 7.94
CA GLU A 241 -16.82 11.92 7.16
C GLU A 241 -16.01 10.86 6.40
N ARG A 242 -15.78 9.70 7.03
CA ARG A 242 -15.04 8.58 6.41
C ARG A 242 -15.81 7.97 5.24
N THR A 243 -17.13 7.79 5.36
CA THR A 243 -17.98 7.31 4.26
C THR A 243 -17.88 8.25 3.06
N CYS A 244 -18.05 9.55 3.30
CA CYS A 244 -18.01 10.56 2.25
C CYS A 244 -16.62 10.67 1.61
N GLY A 245 -15.56 10.65 2.43
CA GLY A 245 -14.18 10.68 1.96
C GLY A 245 -13.81 9.46 1.10
N ILE A 246 -14.36 8.27 1.40
CA ILE A 246 -14.16 7.07 0.56
C ILE A 246 -14.76 7.30 -0.84
N ILE A 247 -15.98 7.83 -0.93
CA ILE A 247 -16.68 8.06 -2.19
C ILE A 247 -15.97 9.13 -3.02
N ILE A 248 -15.61 10.27 -2.43
CA ILE A 248 -14.90 11.34 -3.14
C ILE A 248 -13.55 10.83 -3.65
N ASN A 249 -12.78 10.15 -2.80
CA ASN A 249 -11.50 9.56 -3.20
C ASN A 249 -11.66 8.46 -4.27
N GLY A 250 -12.77 7.72 -4.28
CA GLY A 250 -13.12 6.78 -5.34
C GLY A 250 -13.29 7.48 -6.68
N TYR A 251 -14.14 8.51 -6.74
CA TYR A 251 -14.37 9.31 -7.95
C TYR A 251 -13.08 9.97 -8.44
N CYS A 252 -12.23 10.47 -7.54
CA CYS A 252 -10.93 11.04 -7.88
C CYS A 252 -10.01 10.02 -8.56
N LYS A 253 -9.95 8.78 -8.04
CA LYS A 253 -9.14 7.70 -8.61
C LYS A 253 -9.64 7.21 -9.97
N GLU A 254 -10.95 7.28 -10.19
CA GLU A 254 -11.56 7.00 -11.49
C GLU A 254 -11.35 8.14 -12.50
N GLY A 255 -10.80 9.28 -12.08
CA GLY A 255 -10.68 10.50 -12.89
C GLY A 255 -12.01 11.25 -13.08
N ASN A 256 -13.09 10.82 -12.41
CA ASN A 256 -14.40 11.45 -12.49
C ASN A 256 -14.51 12.63 -11.50
N MET A 257 -13.80 13.72 -11.82
CA MET A 257 -13.76 14.91 -10.96
C MET A 257 -15.11 15.63 -10.86
N GLU A 258 -15.97 15.52 -11.88
CA GLU A 258 -17.33 16.07 -11.85
C GLU A 258 -18.18 15.36 -10.78
N GLY A 259 -18.12 14.03 -10.74
CA GLY A 259 -18.77 13.24 -9.70
C GLY A 259 -18.24 13.55 -8.30
N ALA A 260 -16.92 13.73 -8.17
CA ALA A 260 -16.27 14.10 -6.92
C ALA A 260 -16.75 15.47 -6.39
N LEU A 261 -16.78 16.50 -7.24
CA LEU A 261 -17.28 17.84 -6.87
C LEU A 261 -18.78 17.83 -6.55
N ARG A 262 -19.60 17.15 -7.36
CA ARG A 262 -21.04 16.99 -7.07
C ARG A 262 -21.24 16.39 -5.68
N PHE A 263 -20.46 15.36 -5.36
CA PHE A 263 -20.58 14.67 -4.08
C PHE A 263 -20.04 15.51 -2.90
N LEU A 264 -19.01 16.34 -3.12
CA LEU A 264 -18.54 17.31 -2.12
C LEU A 264 -19.67 18.24 -1.65
N TYR A 265 -20.44 18.80 -2.58
CA TYR A 265 -21.60 19.64 -2.22
C TYR A 265 -22.71 18.84 -1.54
N LYS A 266 -22.93 17.59 -1.95
CA LYS A 266 -23.88 16.67 -1.31
C LYS A 266 -23.53 16.34 0.14
N MET A 267 -22.26 16.41 0.54
CA MET A 267 -21.88 16.24 1.95
C MET A 267 -22.62 17.23 2.87
N LYS A 268 -22.84 18.47 2.40
CA LYS A 268 -23.59 19.49 3.14
C LYS A 268 -25.05 19.09 3.34
N GLU A 269 -25.68 18.52 2.32
CA GLU A 269 -27.06 18.00 2.40
C GLU A 269 -27.18 16.82 3.38
N LEU A 270 -26.13 16.00 3.47
CA LEU A 270 -26.03 14.91 4.43
C LEU A 270 -25.68 15.39 5.86
N GLY A 271 -25.44 16.68 6.05
CA GLY A 271 -25.02 17.25 7.34
C GLY A 271 -23.60 16.86 7.77
N VAL A 272 -22.74 16.50 6.81
CA VAL A 272 -21.34 16.11 7.05
C VAL A 272 -20.43 17.23 6.54
N HIS A 273 -19.59 17.77 7.41
CA HIS A 273 -18.62 18.80 7.03
C HIS A 273 -17.40 18.17 6.33
N PRO A 274 -16.98 18.71 5.17
CA PRO A 274 -15.70 18.32 4.56
C PRO A 274 -14.53 18.58 5.51
N ASN A 275 -13.47 17.78 5.37
CA ASN A 275 -12.23 17.91 6.15
C ASN A 275 -11.02 17.99 5.20
N PRO A 276 -9.80 18.32 5.69
CA PRO A 276 -8.62 18.42 4.84
C PRO A 276 -8.33 17.16 4.01
N VAL A 277 -8.68 15.97 4.52
CA VAL A 277 -8.47 14.70 3.80
C VAL A 277 -9.29 14.64 2.51
N VAL A 278 -10.54 15.13 2.52
CA VAL A 278 -11.39 15.19 1.34
C VAL A 278 -10.78 16.07 0.24
N PHE A 279 -10.29 17.25 0.62
CA PHE A 279 -9.66 18.17 -0.33
C PHE A 279 -8.30 17.67 -0.81
N ASN A 280 -7.50 17.06 0.05
CA ASN A 280 -6.25 16.42 -0.34
C ASN A 280 -6.50 15.29 -1.37
N SER A 281 -7.61 14.56 -1.25
CA SER A 281 -8.05 13.59 -2.27
C SER A 281 -8.46 14.26 -3.60
N LEU A 282 -9.19 15.38 -3.56
CA LEU A 282 -9.55 16.15 -4.75
C LEU A 282 -8.32 16.70 -5.47
N ILE A 283 -7.43 17.36 -4.73
CA ILE A 283 -6.16 17.89 -5.24
C ILE A 283 -5.34 16.78 -5.89
N LYS A 284 -5.21 15.63 -5.21
CA LYS A 284 -4.53 14.47 -5.79
C LYS A 284 -5.21 13.97 -7.06
N GLY A 285 -6.54 13.90 -7.09
CA GLY A 285 -7.29 13.51 -8.28
C GLY A 285 -7.03 14.43 -9.47
N TYR A 286 -7.04 15.75 -9.26
CA TYR A 286 -6.70 16.74 -10.28
C TYR A 286 -5.26 16.62 -10.78
N LEU A 287 -4.31 16.38 -9.86
CA LEU A 287 -2.91 16.15 -10.20
C LEU A 287 -2.72 14.86 -11.02
N ASP A 288 -3.45 13.79 -10.68
CA ASP A 288 -3.41 12.50 -11.40
C ASP A 288 -3.93 12.64 -12.85
N ILE A 289 -4.90 13.52 -13.11
CA ILE A 289 -5.38 13.86 -14.47
C ILE A 289 -4.63 15.03 -15.12
N THR A 290 -3.54 15.52 -14.50
CA THR A 290 -2.71 16.66 -14.97
C THR A 290 -3.46 17.98 -15.15
N ASP A 291 -4.55 18.17 -14.42
CA ASP A 291 -5.37 19.37 -14.47
C ASP A 291 -4.98 20.38 -13.37
N THR A 292 -4.18 21.37 -13.75
CA THR A 292 -3.65 22.37 -12.83
C THR A 292 -4.71 23.38 -12.39
N ASP A 293 -5.62 23.75 -13.30
CA ASP A 293 -6.71 24.70 -12.99
C ASP A 293 -7.65 24.12 -11.92
N GLY A 294 -7.86 22.80 -11.93
CA GLY A 294 -8.65 22.09 -10.92
C GLY A 294 -8.00 22.07 -9.54
N VAL A 295 -6.67 22.12 -9.45
CA VAL A 295 -5.96 22.24 -8.16
C VAL A 295 -6.24 23.60 -7.52
N ASP A 296 -6.18 24.68 -8.32
CA ASP A 296 -6.48 26.04 -7.83
C ASP A 296 -7.96 26.18 -7.43
N GLU A 297 -8.87 25.54 -8.19
CA GLU A 297 -10.29 25.45 -7.80
C GLU A 297 -10.46 24.71 -6.47
N ALA A 298 -9.78 23.59 -6.26
CA ALA A 298 -9.86 22.84 -5.02
C ALA A 298 -9.32 23.65 -3.82
N LEU A 299 -8.23 24.41 -3.99
CA LEU A 299 -7.70 25.31 -2.97
C LEU A 299 -8.66 26.47 -2.67
N THR A 300 -9.25 27.07 -3.70
CA THR A 300 -10.28 28.12 -3.53
C THR A 300 -11.49 27.57 -2.76
N LEU A 301 -11.94 26.36 -3.08
CA LEU A 301 -13.02 25.70 -2.35
C LEU A 301 -12.62 25.40 -0.89
N MET A 302 -11.37 25.02 -0.60
CA MET A 302 -10.91 24.87 0.79
C MET A 302 -11.13 26.16 1.59
N GLU A 303 -10.76 27.30 1.03
CA GLU A 303 -10.96 28.61 1.66
C GLU A 303 -12.45 28.95 1.82
N GLU A 304 -13.28 28.70 0.80
CA GLU A 304 -14.74 28.92 0.86
C GLU A 304 -15.43 28.09 1.95
N PHE A 305 -14.97 26.86 2.17
CA PHE A 305 -15.46 25.99 3.24
C PHE A 305 -14.81 26.30 4.61
N GLY A 306 -13.91 27.30 4.67
CA GLY A 306 -13.22 27.70 5.91
C GLY A 306 -12.19 26.68 6.39
N ILE A 307 -11.67 25.83 5.50
CA ILE A 307 -10.72 24.77 5.80
C ILE A 307 -9.33 25.24 5.37
N LYS A 308 -8.39 25.26 6.31
CA LYS A 308 -7.01 25.67 6.02
C LYS A 308 -6.23 24.50 5.41
N PRO A 309 -5.44 24.73 4.35
CA PRO A 309 -4.46 23.77 3.87
C PRO A 309 -3.51 23.32 4.99
N ASP A 310 -3.14 22.04 5.00
CA ASP A 310 -2.18 21.48 5.95
C ASP A 310 -0.85 21.11 5.27
N VAL A 311 0.12 20.62 6.06
CA VAL A 311 1.43 20.16 5.55
C VAL A 311 1.26 19.10 4.45
N VAL A 312 0.23 18.25 4.56
CA VAL A 312 -0.05 17.18 3.58
C VAL A 312 -0.58 17.78 2.28
N THR A 313 -1.42 18.82 2.34
CA THR A 313 -1.91 19.57 1.17
C THR A 313 -0.74 20.12 0.36
N TYR A 314 0.14 20.91 0.99
CA TYR A 314 1.30 21.51 0.32
C TYR A 314 2.27 20.44 -0.20
N SER A 315 2.60 19.44 0.62
CA SER A 315 3.49 18.35 0.19
C SER A 315 2.94 17.55 -0.99
N THR A 316 1.63 17.36 -1.08
CA THR A 316 0.99 16.65 -2.20
C THR A 316 1.15 17.44 -3.50
N ILE A 317 0.87 18.74 -3.46
CA ILE A 317 1.02 19.65 -4.61
C ILE A 317 2.50 19.75 -5.03
N MET A 318 3.40 19.99 -4.08
CA MET A 318 4.85 20.04 -4.34
C MET A 318 5.37 18.75 -4.97
N ASN A 319 4.94 17.58 -4.49
CA ASN A 319 5.41 16.30 -5.01
C ASN A 319 4.99 16.08 -6.47
N ALA A 320 3.80 16.55 -6.85
CA ALA A 320 3.36 16.48 -8.24
C ALA A 320 4.16 17.42 -9.15
N TRP A 321 4.35 18.68 -8.78
CA TRP A 321 5.18 19.62 -9.54
C TRP A 321 6.64 19.14 -9.67
N SER A 322 7.22 18.65 -8.57
CA SER A 322 8.55 18.04 -8.51
C SER A 322 8.69 16.81 -9.41
N SER A 323 7.64 15.98 -9.50
CA SER A 323 7.62 14.80 -10.37
C SER A 323 7.44 15.15 -11.84
N SER A 324 6.73 16.24 -12.15
CA SER A 324 6.58 16.80 -13.50
C SER A 324 7.79 17.64 -13.96
N GLY A 325 8.78 17.86 -13.09
CA GLY A 325 9.98 18.66 -13.40
C GLY A 325 9.75 20.18 -13.41
N LEU A 326 8.57 20.64 -12.99
CA LEU A 326 8.21 22.06 -12.92
C LEU A 326 8.63 22.64 -11.57
N MET A 327 9.95 22.82 -11.39
CA MET A 327 10.51 23.22 -10.10
C MET A 327 10.19 24.65 -9.69
N ASP A 328 9.96 25.57 -10.64
CA ASP A 328 9.60 26.95 -10.29
C ASP A 328 8.25 27.01 -9.57
N ASN A 329 7.25 26.25 -10.05
CA ASN A 329 5.96 26.10 -9.37
C ASN A 329 6.09 25.38 -8.02
N CYS A 330 7.02 24.40 -7.92
CA CYS A 330 7.29 23.70 -6.67
C CYS A 330 7.89 24.64 -5.60
N GLU A 331 8.81 25.52 -6.00
CA GLU A 331 9.39 26.57 -5.15
C GLU A 331 8.30 27.57 -4.70
N GLU A 332 7.41 28.01 -5.60
CA GLU A 332 6.30 28.91 -5.27
C GLU A 332 5.36 28.33 -4.21
N ILE A 333 4.96 27.06 -4.37
CA ILE A 333 4.11 26.37 -3.40
C ILE A 333 4.82 26.18 -2.04
N PHE A 334 6.14 25.97 -2.04
CA PHE A 334 6.91 25.92 -0.81
C PHE A 334 6.98 27.28 -0.11
N ASP A 335 7.16 28.36 -0.86
CA ASP A 335 7.13 29.72 -0.32
C ASP A 335 5.75 30.08 0.24
N ASP A 336 4.67 29.65 -0.42
CA ASP A 336 3.31 29.84 0.06
C ASP A 336 3.03 29.04 1.35
N MET A 337 3.57 27.83 1.48
CA MET A 337 3.55 27.06 2.73
C MET A 337 4.19 27.85 3.88
N VAL A 338 5.35 28.46 3.63
CA VAL A 338 6.07 29.28 4.63
C VAL A 338 5.31 30.57 4.95
N LYS A 339 4.74 31.25 3.94
CA LYS A 339 3.90 32.45 4.13
C LYS A 339 2.61 32.16 4.91
N ALA A 340 2.07 30.96 4.77
CA ALA A 340 0.91 30.49 5.52
C ALA A 340 1.24 30.12 6.98
N GLU A 341 2.47 30.37 7.45
CA GLU A 341 2.99 30.03 8.79
C GLU A 341 2.94 28.51 9.09
N ILE A 342 3.01 27.69 8.04
CA ILE A 342 3.08 26.24 8.18
C ILE A 342 4.54 25.80 8.10
N GLU A 343 5.05 25.23 9.19
CA GLU A 343 6.45 24.80 9.26
C GLU A 343 6.73 23.66 8.27
N PRO A 344 7.69 23.84 7.33
CA PRO A 344 8.07 22.79 6.41
C PRO A 344 8.72 21.62 7.13
N ASP A 345 8.27 20.40 6.84
CA ASP A 345 8.81 19.18 7.43
C ASP A 345 9.95 18.58 6.60
N ILE A 346 10.54 17.49 7.10
CA ILE A 346 11.60 16.76 6.38
C ILE A 346 11.10 16.23 5.02
N GLN A 347 9.81 15.94 4.86
CA GLN A 347 9.26 15.45 3.60
C GLN A 347 9.23 16.55 2.54
N ALA A 348 8.82 17.77 2.88
CA ALA A 348 8.83 18.92 1.97
C ALA A 348 10.23 19.18 1.40
N TYR A 349 11.27 19.16 2.25
CA TYR A 349 12.67 19.27 1.80
C TYR A 349 13.13 18.08 0.96
N SER A 350 12.68 16.85 1.28
CA SER A 350 12.97 15.67 0.46
C SER A 350 12.35 15.77 -0.94
N ILE A 351 11.15 16.33 -1.06
CA ILE A 351 10.47 16.57 -2.34
C ILE A 351 11.24 17.59 -3.18
N LEU A 352 11.67 18.70 -2.58
CA LEU A 352 12.49 19.71 -3.27
C LEU A 352 13.83 19.13 -3.73
N ALA A 353 14.53 18.39 -2.87
CA ALA A 353 15.80 17.75 -3.20
C ALA A 353 15.66 16.79 -4.41
N LYS A 354 14.63 15.93 -4.40
CA LYS A 354 14.34 15.02 -5.52
C LYS A 354 14.04 15.79 -6.80
N GLY A 355 13.25 16.86 -6.71
CA GLY A 355 12.85 17.68 -7.84
C GLY A 355 14.02 18.42 -8.50
N TYR A 356 14.91 19.02 -7.70
CA TYR A 356 16.13 19.64 -8.21
C TYR A 356 17.08 18.66 -8.88
N VAL A 357 17.25 17.48 -8.29
CA VAL A 357 18.09 16.42 -8.87
C VAL A 357 17.53 15.96 -10.22
N ARG A 358 16.22 15.75 -10.34
CA ARG A 358 15.55 15.43 -11.61
C ARG A 358 15.71 16.54 -12.65
N SER A 359 15.66 17.78 -12.22
CA SER A 359 15.83 18.97 -13.06
C SER A 359 17.31 19.28 -13.39
N ARG A 360 18.24 18.37 -13.05
CA ARG A 360 19.69 18.50 -13.26
C ARG A 360 20.31 19.73 -12.58
N GLN A 361 19.75 20.15 -11.43
CA GLN A 361 20.23 21.27 -10.62
C GLN A 361 20.69 20.81 -9.22
N PRO A 362 21.68 19.89 -9.11
CA PRO A 362 22.15 19.39 -7.80
C PRO A 362 22.77 20.47 -6.91
N ASP A 363 23.26 21.59 -7.48
CA ASP A 363 23.73 22.76 -6.73
C ASP A 363 22.62 23.35 -5.83
N LYS A 364 21.40 23.52 -6.38
CA LYS A 364 20.25 23.99 -5.59
C LYS A 364 19.82 22.95 -4.55
N ALA A 365 19.87 21.67 -4.90
CA ALA A 365 19.56 20.58 -3.96
C ALA A 365 20.52 20.56 -2.76
N GLU A 366 21.81 20.82 -2.97
CA GLU A 366 22.80 20.93 -1.90
C GLU A 366 22.57 22.16 -1.01
N ALA A 367 22.17 23.30 -1.61
CA ALA A 367 21.83 24.51 -0.85
C ALA A 367 20.68 24.28 0.16
N LEU A 368 19.77 23.34 -0.13
CA LEU A 368 18.70 22.97 0.80
C LEU A 368 19.23 22.47 2.15
N LEU A 369 20.37 21.76 2.18
CA LEU A 369 20.96 21.28 3.44
C LEU A 369 21.26 22.44 4.40
N THR A 370 21.73 23.57 3.87
CA THR A 370 22.01 24.78 4.66
C THR A 370 20.71 25.42 5.14
N SER A 371 19.68 25.46 4.29
CA SER A 371 18.36 26.00 4.66
C SER A 371 17.70 25.17 5.77
N MET A 372 17.79 23.84 5.71
CA MET A 372 17.26 22.95 6.75
C MET A 372 17.88 23.22 8.11
N THR A 373 19.21 23.35 8.16
CA THR A 373 19.92 23.67 9.42
C THR A 373 19.50 25.01 10.00
N LYS A 374 19.22 26.01 9.15
CA LYS A 374 18.72 27.34 9.60
C LYS A 374 17.36 27.23 10.30
N TYR A 375 16.49 26.33 9.86
CA TYR A 375 15.20 26.07 10.49
C TYR A 375 15.26 25.02 11.61
N GLY A 376 16.45 24.63 12.06
CA GLY A 376 16.63 23.65 13.13
C GLY A 376 16.31 22.20 12.72
N LEU A 377 16.14 21.93 11.43
CA LEU A 377 15.87 20.60 10.91
C LEU A 377 17.18 19.89 10.56
N GLN A 378 17.29 18.62 10.96
CA GLN A 378 18.41 17.77 10.62
C GLN A 378 18.10 16.98 9.33
N PRO A 379 18.92 17.09 8.27
CA PRO A 379 18.76 16.26 7.09
C PRO A 379 18.89 14.78 7.44
N ASN A 380 18.04 13.94 6.86
CA ASN A 380 18.12 12.49 7.05
C ASN A 380 18.93 11.81 5.92
N VAL A 381 19.17 10.51 6.08
CA VAL A 381 19.87 9.69 5.08
C VAL A 381 19.26 9.82 3.68
N VAL A 382 17.92 9.91 3.56
CA VAL A 382 17.23 10.00 2.27
C VAL A 382 17.59 11.27 1.51
N ILE A 383 17.68 12.41 2.19
CA ILE A 383 18.02 13.71 1.57
C ILE A 383 19.48 13.68 1.10
N PHE A 384 20.42 13.24 1.95
CA PHE A 384 21.82 13.10 1.58
C PHE A 384 22.00 12.16 0.38
N THR A 385 21.43 10.95 0.43
CA THR A 385 21.49 9.99 -0.68
C THR A 385 20.88 10.56 -1.97
N THR A 386 19.80 11.34 -1.87
CA THR A 386 19.18 11.98 -3.04
C THR A 386 20.15 12.97 -3.69
N ILE A 387 20.77 13.86 -2.91
CA ILE A 387 21.70 14.88 -3.43
C ILE A 387 22.99 14.23 -3.96
N ILE A 388 23.53 13.22 -3.26
CA ILE A 388 24.67 12.42 -3.70
C ILE A 388 24.36 11.77 -5.06
N SER A 389 23.19 11.15 -5.22
CA SER A 389 22.81 10.55 -6.51
C SER A 389 22.75 11.58 -7.64
N GLY A 390 22.29 12.80 -7.34
CA GLY A 390 22.31 13.91 -8.30
C GLY A 390 23.72 14.34 -8.71
N TRP A 391 24.67 14.37 -7.78
CA TRP A 391 26.07 14.67 -8.10
C TRP A 391 26.75 13.56 -8.89
N CYS A 392 26.49 12.30 -8.56
CA CYS A 392 26.93 11.13 -9.33
C CYS A 392 26.41 11.19 -10.77
N ALA A 393 25.11 11.47 -10.96
CA ALA A 393 24.49 11.60 -12.27
C ALA A 393 25.03 12.80 -13.08
N ALA A 394 25.46 13.87 -12.41
CA ALA A 394 26.13 15.01 -13.04
C ALA A 394 27.62 14.75 -13.34
N GLY A 395 28.15 13.57 -13.01
CA GLY A 395 29.55 13.20 -13.19
C GLY A 395 30.53 13.89 -12.23
N LYS A 396 30.04 14.62 -11.21
CA LYS A 396 30.87 15.35 -10.25
C LYS A 396 31.07 14.54 -8.97
N MET A 397 31.85 13.47 -9.07
CA MET A 397 32.08 12.55 -7.96
C MET A 397 32.80 13.21 -6.77
N ASP A 398 33.61 14.24 -7.02
CA ASP A 398 34.27 15.02 -5.97
C ASP A 398 33.27 15.67 -5.01
N ARG A 399 32.13 16.16 -5.53
CA ARG A 399 31.06 16.77 -4.72
C ARG A 399 30.28 15.71 -3.95
N ALA A 400 30.02 14.57 -4.59
CA ALA A 400 29.35 13.43 -3.97
C ALA A 400 30.14 12.91 -2.75
N VAL A 401 31.46 12.78 -2.86
CA VAL A 401 32.34 12.33 -1.77
C VAL A 401 32.36 13.31 -0.61
N ARG A 402 32.45 14.63 -0.87
CA ARG A 402 32.38 15.63 0.21
C ARG A 402 31.07 15.57 1.01
N LEU A 403 29.95 15.32 0.32
CA LEU A 403 28.67 15.16 1.00
C LEU A 403 28.57 13.86 1.79
N TYR A 404 29.19 12.78 1.30
CA TYR A 404 29.33 11.54 2.03
C TYR A 404 30.15 11.73 3.32
N GLU A 405 31.31 12.39 3.24
CA GLU A 405 32.15 12.71 4.41
C GLU A 405 31.37 13.57 5.42
N LYS A 406 30.67 14.61 4.95
CA LYS A 406 29.80 15.44 5.80
C LYS A 406 28.69 14.63 6.48
N MET A 407 28.09 13.67 5.79
CA MET A 407 27.07 12.79 6.35
C MET A 407 27.63 11.92 7.48
N GLN A 408 28.88 11.45 7.33
CA GLN A 408 29.59 10.70 8.37
C GLN A 408 29.96 11.57 9.58
N GLU A 409 30.44 12.80 9.35
CA GLU A 409 30.74 13.78 10.42
C GLU A 409 29.50 14.11 11.26
N MET A 410 28.33 14.16 10.63
CA MET A 410 27.05 14.38 11.31
C MET A 410 26.54 13.12 12.05
N GLY A 411 27.27 12.00 12.00
CA GLY A 411 26.90 10.75 12.66
C GLY A 411 25.68 10.07 12.06
N ILE A 412 25.34 10.35 10.80
CA ILE A 412 24.18 9.77 10.13
C ILE A 412 24.64 8.46 9.46
N PRO A 413 24.16 7.28 9.90
CA PRO A 413 24.58 6.01 9.32
C PRO A 413 24.02 5.86 7.90
N LEU A 414 24.84 5.29 7.01
CA LEU A 414 24.40 4.93 5.67
C LEU A 414 23.48 3.71 5.73
N ASN A 415 22.48 3.71 4.85
CA ASN A 415 21.68 2.52 4.56
C ASN A 415 22.20 1.84 3.29
N LEU A 416 21.69 0.63 3.02
CA LEU A 416 21.99 -0.12 1.79
C LEU A 416 21.90 0.76 0.53
N LYS A 417 20.84 1.56 0.40
CA LYS A 417 20.63 2.41 -0.77
C LYS A 417 21.68 3.52 -0.93
N ALA A 418 22.15 4.08 0.18
CA ALA A 418 23.21 5.09 0.17
C ALA A 418 24.53 4.50 -0.34
N TYR A 419 24.90 3.29 0.12
CA TYR A 419 26.06 2.57 -0.40
C TYR A 419 25.91 2.24 -1.88
N GLU A 420 24.78 1.66 -2.30
CA GLU A 420 24.51 1.38 -3.72
C GLU A 420 24.65 2.64 -4.59
N THR A 421 24.18 3.79 -4.10
CA THR A 421 24.24 5.06 -4.84
C THR A 421 25.69 5.53 -5.05
N LEU A 422 26.54 5.40 -4.04
CA LEU A 422 27.96 5.75 -4.14
C LEU A 422 28.74 4.74 -4.99
N ILE A 423 28.46 3.45 -4.85
CA ILE A 423 29.02 2.37 -5.66
C ILE A 423 28.70 2.60 -7.14
N TRP A 424 27.42 2.87 -7.45
CA TRP A 424 27.00 3.23 -8.81
C TRP A 424 27.74 4.46 -9.31
N GLY A 425 27.82 5.52 -8.49
CA GLY A 425 28.54 6.75 -8.82
C GLY A 425 30.02 6.54 -9.13
N TYR A 426 30.71 5.69 -8.37
CA TYR A 426 32.10 5.32 -8.65
C TYR A 426 32.24 4.48 -9.93
N GLY A 427 31.26 3.62 -10.22
CA GLY A 427 31.19 2.89 -11.49
C GLY A 427 31.09 3.82 -12.70
N GLU A 428 30.18 4.79 -12.66
CA GLU A 428 30.02 5.82 -13.70
C GLU A 428 31.28 6.71 -13.82
N ALA A 429 31.93 7.01 -12.70
CA ALA A 429 33.20 7.74 -12.66
C ALA A 429 34.42 6.90 -13.11
N LYS A 430 34.21 5.63 -13.51
CA LYS A 430 35.23 4.66 -13.92
C LYS A 430 36.30 4.38 -12.84
N GLN A 431 35.89 4.33 -11.58
CA GLN A 431 36.74 4.07 -10.41
C GLN A 431 36.24 2.83 -9.61
N PRO A 432 36.28 1.61 -10.19
CA PRO A 432 35.69 0.41 -9.61
C PRO A 432 36.42 -0.06 -8.35
N TRP A 433 37.71 0.25 -8.20
CA TRP A 433 38.47 -0.07 -6.98
C TRP A 433 37.90 0.63 -5.74
N LYS A 434 37.41 1.88 -5.88
CA LYS A 434 36.72 2.58 -4.78
C LYS A 434 35.32 2.03 -4.51
N ALA A 435 34.67 1.50 -5.56
CA ALA A 435 33.38 0.82 -5.42
C ALA A 435 33.54 -0.51 -4.64
N GLU A 436 34.62 -1.24 -4.88
CA GLU A 436 34.99 -2.45 -4.13
C GLU A 436 35.41 -2.13 -2.69
N GLU A 437 36.18 -1.06 -2.48
CA GLU A 437 36.53 -0.56 -1.14
C GLU A 437 35.27 -0.24 -0.30
N LEU A 438 34.27 0.40 -0.92
CA LEU A 438 32.99 0.68 -0.26
C LEU A 438 32.21 -0.58 0.16
N LEU A 439 32.37 -1.71 -0.52
CA LEU A 439 31.76 -2.98 -0.06
C LEU A 439 32.36 -3.43 1.27
N VAL A 440 33.68 -3.27 1.43
CA VAL A 440 34.37 -3.62 2.68
C VAL A 440 33.90 -2.69 3.80
N THR A 441 33.88 -1.38 3.57
CA THR A 441 33.37 -0.39 4.54
C THR A 441 31.91 -0.64 4.92
N MET A 442 31.10 -1.13 3.98
CA MET A 442 29.70 -1.48 4.20
C MET A 442 29.55 -2.69 5.15
N GLU A 443 30.34 -3.76 4.94
CA GLU A 443 30.38 -4.92 5.83
C GLU A 443 30.89 -4.53 7.23
N GLU A 444 31.93 -3.70 7.32
CA GLU A 444 32.49 -3.18 8.59
C GLU A 444 31.46 -2.34 9.38
N SER A 445 30.61 -1.60 8.66
CA SER A 445 29.54 -0.80 9.25
C SER A 445 28.30 -1.64 9.65
N GLY A 446 28.35 -2.96 9.46
CA GLY A 446 27.28 -3.89 9.81
C GLY A 446 26.10 -3.91 8.84
N VAL A 447 26.27 -3.35 7.63
CA VAL A 447 25.25 -3.40 6.56
C VAL A 447 25.62 -4.53 5.62
N VAL A 448 24.78 -5.56 5.53
CA VAL A 448 25.06 -6.72 4.67
C VAL A 448 24.78 -6.37 3.19
N PRO A 449 25.73 -6.58 2.27
CA PRO A 449 25.50 -6.35 0.85
C PRO A 449 24.49 -7.33 0.26
N GLU A 450 23.54 -6.79 -0.51
CA GLU A 450 22.62 -7.62 -1.30
C GLU A 450 23.29 -8.06 -2.61
N MET A 451 22.75 -9.12 -3.23
CA MET A 451 23.24 -9.60 -4.52
C MET A 451 23.26 -8.49 -5.58
N SER A 452 22.26 -7.58 -5.57
CA SER A 452 22.22 -6.38 -6.42
C SER A 452 23.41 -5.45 -6.23
N THR A 453 23.85 -5.26 -4.98
CA THR A 453 24.98 -4.38 -4.64
C THR A 453 26.29 -4.94 -5.19
N ILE A 454 26.44 -6.26 -5.18
CA ILE A 454 27.66 -6.93 -5.66
C ILE A 454 27.68 -7.02 -7.19
N GLU A 455 26.52 -7.25 -7.81
CA GLU A 455 26.35 -7.11 -9.26
C GLU A 455 26.72 -5.71 -9.75
N LEU A 456 26.42 -4.67 -8.97
CA LEU A 456 26.74 -3.29 -9.31
C LEU A 456 28.27 -3.02 -9.34
N VAL A 457 29.03 -3.60 -8.41
CA VAL A 457 30.50 -3.54 -8.42
C VAL A 457 31.08 -4.36 -9.57
N ALA A 458 30.56 -5.56 -9.81
CA ALA A 458 30.97 -6.37 -10.96
C ALA A 458 30.67 -5.66 -12.30
N TYR A 459 29.54 -4.94 -12.39
CA TYR A 459 29.21 -4.09 -13.53
C TYR A 459 30.24 -2.96 -13.73
N ALA A 460 30.66 -2.29 -12.65
CA ALA A 460 31.68 -1.24 -12.71
C ALA A 460 33.02 -1.76 -13.28
N TRP A 461 33.47 -2.95 -12.85
CA TRP A 461 34.68 -3.59 -13.39
C TRP A 461 34.52 -3.98 -14.88
N ARG A 462 33.36 -4.54 -15.26
CA ARG A 462 33.04 -4.86 -16.66
C ARG A 462 32.99 -3.63 -17.55
N ALA A 463 32.50 -2.49 -17.05
CA ALA A 463 32.39 -1.25 -17.80
C ALA A 463 33.75 -0.69 -18.24
N ILE A 464 34.83 -1.08 -17.56
CA ILE A 464 36.23 -0.70 -17.91
C ILE A 464 36.95 -1.82 -18.68
N GLY A 465 36.32 -3.00 -18.81
CA GLY A 465 36.84 -4.14 -19.57
C GLY A 465 37.57 -5.21 -18.75
N PHE A 466 37.55 -5.11 -17.42
CA PHE A 466 38.18 -6.06 -16.51
C PHE A 466 37.19 -7.17 -16.12
N PHE A 467 37.01 -8.14 -17.00
CA PHE A 467 36.04 -9.23 -16.80
C PHE A 467 36.47 -10.25 -15.74
N GLU A 468 37.77 -10.43 -15.54
CA GLU A 468 38.32 -11.36 -14.54
C GLU A 468 38.03 -10.88 -13.12
N ASP A 469 38.29 -9.61 -12.82
CA ASP A 469 37.96 -8.97 -11.54
C ASP A 469 36.45 -8.98 -11.28
N ALA A 470 35.63 -8.71 -12.31
CA ALA A 470 34.18 -8.80 -12.19
C ALA A 470 33.70 -10.21 -11.84
N ASN A 471 34.30 -11.25 -12.44
CA ASN A 471 33.96 -12.64 -12.14
C ASN A 471 34.50 -13.07 -10.77
N ARG A 472 35.65 -12.54 -10.32
CA ARG A 472 36.18 -12.74 -8.95
C ARG A 472 35.16 -12.28 -7.91
N ILE A 473 34.62 -11.08 -8.08
CA ILE A 473 33.65 -10.48 -7.16
C ILE A 473 32.34 -11.29 -7.10
N LEU A 474 31.89 -11.81 -8.25
CA LEU A 474 30.69 -12.65 -8.31
C LEU A 474 30.92 -14.08 -7.77
N ASN A 475 32.10 -14.65 -7.97
CA ASN A 475 32.42 -16.01 -7.54
C ASN A 475 32.75 -16.09 -6.04
N GLY A 476 33.35 -15.05 -5.44
CA GLY A 476 33.58 -14.96 -3.99
C GLY A 476 32.29 -15.00 -3.15
N LEU A 477 31.13 -14.83 -3.78
CA LEU A 477 29.81 -15.04 -3.17
C LEU A 477 29.33 -16.49 -3.15
N GLN A 478 29.66 -17.28 -4.18
CA GLN A 478 29.26 -18.69 -4.24
C GLN A 478 29.92 -19.48 -3.11
N GLU A 479 31.18 -19.17 -2.80
CA GLU A 479 31.87 -19.74 -1.65
C GLU A 479 31.23 -19.30 -0.32
N LYS A 480 30.82 -18.04 -0.15
CA LYS A 480 30.13 -17.56 1.07
C LYS A 480 28.73 -18.19 1.27
N SER A 481 28.01 -18.56 0.21
CA SER A 481 26.73 -19.27 0.32
C SER A 481 26.84 -20.75 0.65
N GLU A 482 27.98 -21.40 0.37
CA GLU A 482 28.22 -22.81 0.72
C GLU A 482 28.64 -23.01 2.19
N TYR A 483 29.09 -21.95 2.87
CA TYR A 483 29.46 -22.03 4.29
C TYR A 483 28.28 -21.88 5.27
N ASP A 484 27.12 -21.38 4.82
CA ASP A 484 25.92 -21.23 5.67
C ASP A 484 24.94 -22.43 5.57
N GLU A 485 25.17 -23.36 4.62
CA GLU A 485 24.38 -24.60 4.48
C GLU A 485 25.05 -25.84 5.12
N ASN A 486 26.25 -25.72 5.67
CA ASN A 486 26.97 -26.86 6.26
C ASN A 486 26.94 -26.86 7.79
N PHE A 487 25.75 -27.06 8.34
CA PHE A 487 25.60 -27.82 9.60
C PHE A 487 24.62 -28.98 9.36
N ASP A 488 25.16 -30.19 9.50
CA ASP A 488 24.54 -31.51 9.37
C ASP A 488 24.19 -32.01 7.95
N SER A 489 25.14 -32.71 7.31
CA SER A 489 25.01 -34.16 7.09
C SER A 489 26.23 -34.78 6.39
N GLU A 490 26.52 -36.02 6.77
CA GLU A 490 27.69 -36.81 6.43
C GLU A 490 27.76 -37.28 4.96
N LYS A 491 28.98 -37.22 4.40
CA LYS A 491 29.62 -38.09 3.39
C LYS A 491 28.76 -38.88 2.39
N ILE A 492 29.00 -38.67 1.08
CA ILE A 492 29.41 -39.72 0.09
C ILE A 492 30.28 -39.06 -1.02
N PRO A 493 31.45 -39.62 -1.43
CA PRO A 493 32.25 -39.08 -2.53
C PRO A 493 31.90 -39.72 -3.88
N GLY A 494 31.75 -38.91 -4.94
CA GLY A 494 31.43 -39.44 -6.27
C GLY A 494 31.62 -38.45 -7.42
N GLN A 495 32.83 -38.46 -7.98
CA GLN A 495 33.18 -38.27 -9.40
C GLN A 495 32.92 -36.92 -10.10
N ASN A 496 34.04 -36.33 -10.53
CA ASN A 496 34.18 -35.41 -11.65
C ASN A 496 33.30 -35.79 -12.86
N MET A 497 32.63 -34.81 -13.45
CA MET A 497 32.62 -34.69 -14.91
C MET A 497 32.37 -33.24 -15.35
N GLU A 498 33.34 -32.68 -16.06
CA GLU A 498 33.22 -31.51 -16.92
C GLU A 498 32.05 -31.68 -17.90
N ARG A 499 31.15 -30.69 -17.99
CA ARG A 499 30.29 -30.52 -19.18
C ARG A 499 30.07 -29.05 -19.53
N ILE A 500 30.89 -28.61 -20.48
CA ILE A 500 30.50 -28.05 -21.79
C ILE A 500 29.48 -26.90 -21.77
N TYR A 501 29.98 -25.72 -22.15
CA TYR A 501 29.21 -24.61 -22.71
C TYR A 501 28.38 -25.03 -23.93
N THR A 502 27.06 -24.90 -23.83
CA THR A 502 26.17 -24.79 -25.00
C THR A 502 25.06 -23.77 -24.70
N LYS A 503 25.25 -22.54 -25.17
CA LYS A 503 24.18 -21.54 -25.24
C LYS A 503 23.24 -21.89 -26.40
N GLN A 504 22.03 -22.35 -26.08
CA GLN A 504 20.86 -22.24 -26.96
C GLN A 504 19.94 -21.15 -26.40
N LYS A 505 19.61 -20.17 -27.25
CA LYS A 505 18.58 -19.15 -27.00
C LYS A 505 17.23 -19.85 -26.80
N LEU A 506 16.51 -19.49 -25.74
CA LEU A 506 15.04 -19.35 -25.69
C LEU A 506 14.69 -18.49 -24.46
N GLY A 507 13.80 -17.52 -24.68
CA GLY A 507 13.71 -16.29 -23.90
C GLY A 507 12.96 -16.38 -22.56
N ALA A 508 13.24 -15.40 -21.71
CA ALA A 508 12.37 -14.95 -20.63
C ALA A 508 12.62 -13.45 -20.37
N SER A 509 11.55 -12.68 -20.53
CA SER A 509 11.21 -11.35 -20.02
C SER A 509 12.21 -10.58 -19.14
N GLN A 510 12.61 -9.41 -19.63
CA GLN A 510 13.08 -8.27 -18.82
C GLN A 510 11.94 -7.72 -17.93
N PRO A 511 12.23 -7.24 -16.72
CA PRO A 511 11.46 -6.18 -16.09
C PRO A 511 12.06 -4.81 -16.46
N ASN A 512 11.38 -4.09 -17.35
CA ASN A 512 11.57 -2.66 -17.53
C ASN A 512 11.08 -1.91 -16.28
N ASN A 513 11.96 -1.17 -15.62
CA ASN A 513 11.61 0.04 -14.86
C ASN A 513 12.90 0.81 -14.48
N LEU A 514 13.59 1.34 -15.49
CA LEU A 514 14.51 2.46 -15.33
C LEU A 514 14.28 3.42 -16.50
N LEU A 515 13.71 4.57 -16.17
CA LEU A 515 13.63 5.84 -16.91
C LEU A 515 14.19 5.81 -18.34
N GLN A 516 13.30 5.60 -19.32
CA GLN A 516 13.54 6.02 -20.70
C GLN A 516 13.24 7.52 -20.83
N MET A 517 14.17 8.27 -21.42
CA MET A 517 13.88 9.52 -22.13
C MET A 517 14.50 9.48 -23.53
N PRO A 518 13.91 10.17 -24.53
CA PRO A 518 14.17 9.94 -25.94
C PRO A 518 15.52 10.44 -26.44
N GLY A 519 15.99 9.81 -27.51
CA GLY A 519 17.31 9.95 -28.09
C GLY A 519 17.66 11.30 -28.70
N ILE A 520 18.97 11.47 -28.77
CA ILE A 520 19.76 12.51 -29.43
C ILE A 520 19.30 12.68 -30.89
N VAL A 521 18.80 13.86 -31.24
CA VAL A 521 18.78 14.35 -32.63
C VAL A 521 20.03 15.20 -32.83
N ALA A 522 20.79 14.85 -33.87
CA ALA A 522 22.04 15.45 -34.26
C ALA A 522 21.92 16.98 -34.48
N SER A 523 22.85 17.73 -33.87
CA SER A 523 23.09 19.13 -34.18
C SER A 523 24.00 19.25 -35.40
N GLN A 524 23.59 20.03 -36.40
CA GLN A 524 24.48 20.74 -37.32
C GLN A 524 24.37 22.26 -37.06
N PRO A 525 25.41 23.06 -37.38
CA PRO A 525 25.67 24.32 -36.71
C PRO A 525 25.28 25.53 -37.56
N GLU A 526 24.57 26.52 -37.00
CA GLU A 526 24.49 27.87 -37.60
C GLU A 526 24.54 29.01 -36.56
N ARG A 527 25.65 29.77 -36.66
CA ARG A 527 25.78 31.23 -36.68
C ARG A 527 24.88 32.12 -35.80
N THR A 528 25.55 32.72 -34.82
CA THR A 528 25.44 34.12 -34.34
C THR A 528 24.36 35.03 -34.95
N THR A 529 23.47 35.57 -34.10
CA THR A 529 23.10 37.00 -34.06
C THR A 529 22.58 37.41 -32.67
N ASN A 530 22.82 38.68 -32.33
CA ASN A 530 22.64 39.38 -31.06
C ASN A 530 21.18 39.78 -30.73
N ASN A 531 21.02 40.23 -29.46
CA ASN A 531 19.94 41.02 -28.82
C ASN A 531 18.84 40.19 -28.13
N GLY A 532 18.40 40.47 -26.90
CA GLY A 532 18.67 41.54 -25.94
C GLY A 532 17.78 41.32 -24.70
N ASN A 533 18.25 41.76 -23.54
CA ASN A 533 17.57 41.67 -22.23
C ASN A 533 16.15 42.27 -22.26
N ILE A 534 15.13 41.51 -21.83
CA ILE A 534 13.89 42.08 -21.25
C ILE A 534 13.49 41.24 -20.03
N LYS A 535 13.62 41.85 -18.86
CA LYS A 535 12.97 41.45 -17.60
C LYS A 535 11.46 41.66 -17.74
N SER A 536 10.65 40.68 -17.35
CA SER A 536 9.20 40.85 -17.22
C SER A 536 8.82 40.78 -15.75
N GLN A 537 8.64 41.96 -15.15
CA GLN A 537 7.93 42.16 -13.88
C GLN A 537 6.42 41.94 -14.11
N MET A 538 5.77 41.25 -13.19
CA MET A 538 4.30 41.18 -13.12
C MET A 538 3.75 42.57 -12.75
N ILE A 539 3.00 43.18 -13.67
CA ILE A 539 2.18 44.36 -13.40
C ILE A 539 0.71 43.92 -13.49
N VAL A 540 0.03 44.03 -12.36
CA VAL A 540 -1.43 43.92 -12.24
C VAL A 540 -2.07 44.99 -13.12
N LYS A 541 -2.88 44.58 -14.10
CA LYS A 541 -3.83 45.46 -14.79
C LYS A 541 -5.22 44.84 -14.80
N THR A 542 -6.08 45.41 -13.97
CA THR A 542 -7.52 45.31 -14.03
C THR A 542 -8.04 45.96 -15.31
N TYR A 543 -8.96 45.30 -16.01
CA TYR A 543 -9.86 45.94 -16.96
C TYR A 543 -11.29 45.41 -16.77
N LYS A 544 -12.17 46.31 -16.32
CA LYS A 544 -13.61 46.24 -16.56
C LYS A 544 -13.88 46.82 -17.94
N THR A 545 -14.61 46.12 -18.80
CA THR A 545 -15.63 46.74 -19.65
C THR A 545 -16.64 45.72 -20.18
N THR A 546 -17.91 46.10 -20.07
CA THR A 546 -19.14 45.47 -20.54
C THR A 546 -19.32 45.59 -22.05
N ARG A 547 -19.86 44.56 -22.72
CA ARG A 547 -20.96 44.67 -23.71
C ARG A 547 -21.45 43.31 -24.24
N ASN A 548 -22.77 43.18 -24.28
CA ASN A 548 -23.56 42.13 -24.93
C ASN A 548 -23.35 42.09 -26.46
N ALA A 549 -23.36 40.87 -27.04
CA ALA A 549 -23.98 40.61 -28.35
C ALA A 549 -24.26 39.10 -28.50
N ASN A 550 -25.55 38.77 -28.64
CA ASN A 550 -26.02 37.48 -29.15
C ASN A 550 -25.68 37.38 -30.64
N VAL A 551 -24.90 36.38 -31.06
CA VAL A 551 -24.95 35.85 -32.44
C VAL A 551 -24.74 34.34 -32.39
N SER A 552 -25.82 33.62 -32.65
CA SER A 552 -25.81 32.22 -33.06
C SER A 552 -25.22 32.14 -34.46
N MET A 553 -24.18 31.33 -34.69
CA MET A 553 -23.90 30.78 -36.01
C MET A 553 -23.39 29.34 -35.89
N VAL A 554 -24.25 28.44 -36.37
CA VAL A 554 -23.96 27.05 -36.67
C VAL A 554 -23.13 27.01 -37.95
N PHE A 555 -21.96 26.36 -37.91
CA PHE A 555 -21.30 25.87 -39.12
C PHE A 555 -20.89 24.41 -38.90
N VAL A 556 -21.61 23.53 -39.60
CA VAL A 556 -21.27 22.13 -39.82
C VAL A 556 -20.28 22.08 -40.98
N ARG A 557 -19.08 21.52 -40.75
CA ARG A 557 -18.30 20.89 -41.81
C ARG A 557 -17.75 19.57 -41.29
N ALA A 558 -18.27 18.49 -41.84
CA ALA A 558 -17.72 17.16 -41.73
C ALA A 558 -16.45 17.06 -42.59
N ASN A 559 -15.38 16.51 -42.01
CA ASN A 559 -14.50 15.60 -42.73
C ASN A 559 -13.79 14.67 -41.76
N SER A 560 -13.65 13.43 -42.24
CA SER A 560 -13.26 12.19 -41.60
C SER A 560 -11.86 12.16 -41.00
N TYR A 561 -11.76 11.57 -39.79
CA TYR A 561 -10.67 10.79 -39.16
C TYR A 561 -10.47 11.20 -37.68
N GLY A 562 -10.82 10.29 -36.76
CA GLY A 562 -10.41 10.30 -35.35
C GLY A 562 -11.29 11.13 -34.40
N VAL A 563 -12.02 10.46 -33.52
CA VAL A 563 -12.88 11.07 -32.48
C VAL A 563 -12.00 11.79 -31.45
N GLN A 564 -11.98 13.13 -31.49
CA GLN A 564 -11.50 13.99 -30.42
C GLN A 564 -12.61 14.13 -29.37
N PRO A 565 -12.34 14.00 -28.05
CA PRO A 565 -13.33 14.38 -27.05
C PRO A 565 -13.55 15.89 -27.12
N LEU A 566 -14.82 16.30 -27.15
CA LEU A 566 -15.25 17.69 -27.09
C LEU A 566 -14.66 18.37 -25.85
N ILE A 567 -13.73 19.30 -26.05
CA ILE A 567 -13.35 20.26 -25.02
C ILE A 567 -14.50 21.25 -24.89
N VAL A 568 -15.49 20.90 -24.07
CA VAL A 568 -16.48 21.85 -23.59
C VAL A 568 -15.75 22.81 -22.67
N SER A 569 -15.72 24.10 -23.02
CA SER A 569 -15.11 25.12 -22.17
C SER A 569 -15.73 25.08 -20.77
N ARG A 570 -14.91 24.99 -19.71
CA ARG A 570 -15.36 24.90 -18.30
C ARG A 570 -16.32 26.00 -17.86
N HIS A 571 -16.29 27.15 -18.54
CA HIS A 571 -17.27 28.22 -18.35
C HIS A 571 -18.72 27.80 -18.66
N GLN A 572 -18.94 26.80 -19.53
CA GLN A 572 -20.27 26.24 -19.76
C GLN A 572 -20.71 25.31 -18.63
N ILE A 573 -19.79 24.51 -18.05
CA ILE A 573 -20.09 23.58 -16.95
C ILE A 573 -20.40 24.35 -15.66
N HIS A 574 -19.59 25.38 -15.34
CA HIS A 574 -19.81 26.25 -14.18
C HIS A 574 -21.16 26.98 -14.24
N ASN A 575 -21.62 27.36 -15.44
CA ASN A 575 -22.94 27.99 -15.61
C ASN A 575 -24.10 27.00 -15.67
N GLN A 576 -23.90 25.75 -16.13
CA GLN A 576 -24.99 24.78 -16.32
C GLN A 576 -25.28 23.92 -15.09
N ILE A 577 -24.28 23.63 -14.24
CA ILE A 577 -24.44 22.71 -13.09
C ILE A 577 -24.26 23.43 -11.76
N ILE A 578 -23.24 24.29 -11.65
CA ILE A 578 -22.83 24.89 -10.37
C ILE A 578 -23.75 26.08 -10.00
N ARG A 579 -24.08 26.96 -10.95
CA ARG A 579 -25.00 28.10 -10.69
C ARG A 579 -26.42 27.70 -10.25
N PRO A 580 -27.10 26.71 -10.88
CA PRO A 580 -28.43 26.30 -10.44
C PRO A 580 -28.43 25.73 -9.02
N LEU A 581 -27.38 25.01 -8.61
CA LEU A 581 -27.24 24.51 -7.24
C LEU A 581 -27.01 25.65 -6.24
N LEU A 582 -26.18 26.64 -6.57
CA LEU A 582 -25.98 27.86 -5.78
C LEU A 582 -27.25 28.72 -5.67
N ASP A 583 -28.03 28.86 -6.75
CA ASP A 583 -29.25 29.66 -6.79
C ASP A 583 -30.42 28.97 -6.06
N CYS A 584 -30.54 27.63 -6.15
CA CYS A 584 -31.48 26.87 -5.33
C CYS A 584 -31.16 26.99 -3.82
N CYS A 585 -29.89 27.05 -3.43
CA CYS A 585 -29.50 27.21 -2.03
C CYS A 585 -29.76 28.62 -1.47
N ARG A 586 -29.71 29.68 -2.29
CA ARG A 586 -30.05 31.04 -1.85
C ARG A 586 -31.55 31.24 -1.60
N LEU A 587 -32.41 30.47 -2.27
CA LEU A 587 -33.86 30.51 -2.05
C LEU A 587 -34.26 29.84 -0.73
N VAL A 588 -33.50 28.85 -0.24
CA VAL A 588 -33.79 28.17 1.03
C VAL A 588 -33.34 28.99 2.25
N SER A 589 -32.38 29.92 2.10
CA SER A 589 -31.92 30.78 3.20
C SER A 589 -32.76 32.04 3.46
N ILE A 590 -33.89 32.24 2.77
CA ILE A 590 -34.78 33.40 2.95
C ILE A 590 -36.10 33.03 3.68
N HIS A 591 -36.36 31.73 3.91
CA HIS A 591 -37.46 31.26 4.75
C HIS A 591 -37.01 30.18 5.74
N CYS A 592 -36.43 30.63 6.85
CA CYS A 592 -36.51 30.00 8.17
C CYS A 592 -36.18 31.04 9.24
#